data_AF-A0A949E6L2-F1
#
_entry.id   AF-A0A949E6L2-F1
#
_cell.length_a   1.000
_cell.length_b   1.000
_cell.length_c   1.000
_cell.angle_alpha   90.00
_cell.angle_beta   90.00
_cell.angle_gamma   90.00
#
_symmetry.space_group_name_H-M   'P 1'
#
loop_
_entity.id
_entity.type
_entity.pdbx_description
1 polymer ?
#
loop_
_entity_poly.entity_id
_entity_poly.type
_entity_poly.pdbx_seq_one_letter_code
_entity_poly.pdbx_strand_id
1 'polypeptide(L)' 'MFNLLLADGSRLWNNDLWYALPAIVAVSLVYAATRHERMRPIWLHAGRVAGWIIGFMFIVCVVLVFLSWMT' A
#
# COMPACT_ATOMS: atom_id res chain seq x y z
N MET A 1 7.16 -16.13 -16.25
CA MET A 1 6.33 -15.06 -15.65
C MET A 1 7.10 -14.18 -14.66
N PHE A 2 7.96 -14.73 -13.78
CA PHE A 2 8.81 -13.94 -12.87
C PHE A 2 9.73 -12.92 -13.58
N ASN A 3 10.29 -13.29 -14.74
CA ASN A 3 11.04 -12.37 -15.60
C ASN A 3 10.19 -11.23 -16.21
N LEU A 4 8.86 -11.38 -16.31
CA LEU A 4 7.99 -10.33 -16.83
C LEU A 4 7.78 -9.22 -15.79
N LEU A 5 7.75 -9.56 -14.50
CA LEU A 5 7.53 -8.62 -13.40
C LEU A 5 8.75 -7.70 -13.15
N LEU A 6 9.97 -8.21 -13.40
CA LEU A 6 11.21 -7.42 -13.35
C LEU A 6 11.48 -6.65 -14.66
N ALA A 7 11.09 -7.21 -15.82
CA ALA A 7 11.31 -6.58 -17.13
C ALA A 7 10.29 -5.46 -17.46
N ASP A 8 9.18 -5.38 -16.74
CA ASP A 8 8.02 -4.55 -17.09
C ASP A 8 7.71 -3.48 -16.05
N GLY A 9 8.76 -2.91 -15.45
CA GLY A 9 8.63 -1.79 -14.52
C GLY A 9 7.89 -0.59 -15.16
N SER A 10 7.97 -0.42 -16.47
CA SER A 10 7.22 0.59 -17.22
C SER A 10 5.70 0.41 -17.15
N ARG A 11 5.17 -0.80 -16.94
CA ARG A 11 3.73 -0.99 -16.69
C ARG A 11 3.32 -0.56 -15.29
N LEU A 12 4.16 -0.68 -14.27
CA LEU A 12 3.84 -0.14 -12.94
C LEU A 12 3.72 1.39 -12.97
N TRP A 13 4.59 2.06 -13.74
CA TRP A 13 4.54 3.51 -13.95
C TRP A 13 3.38 3.97 -14.86
N ASN A 14 2.92 3.11 -15.79
CA ASN A 14 1.76 3.37 -16.66
C ASN A 14 0.44 2.81 -16.10
N ASN A 15 0.43 2.25 -14.89
CA ASN A 15 -0.74 1.65 -14.27
C ASN A 15 -1.23 2.52 -13.11
N ASP A 16 -2.54 2.51 -12.86
CA ASP A 16 -3.23 3.34 -11.87
C ASP A 16 -2.80 3.05 -10.42
N LEU A 17 -1.92 2.07 -10.20
CA LEU A 17 -1.35 1.73 -8.90
C LEU A 17 -0.62 2.90 -8.23
N TRP A 18 -0.11 3.87 -9.00
CA TRP A 18 0.50 5.07 -8.43
C TRP A 18 -0.48 5.91 -7.60
N TYR A 19 -1.78 5.85 -7.89
CA TYR A 19 -2.82 6.51 -7.09
C TYR A 19 -3.01 5.90 -5.70
N ALA A 20 -2.50 4.70 -5.45
CA ALA A 20 -2.56 4.08 -4.12
C ALA A 20 -1.73 4.88 -3.11
N LEU A 21 -0.59 5.46 -3.51
CA LEU A 21 0.27 6.25 -2.62
C LEU A 21 -0.46 7.45 -2.00
N PRO A 22 -1.00 8.41 -2.78
CA PRO A 22 -1.73 9.54 -2.22
C PRO A 22 -3.00 9.09 -1.47
N ALA A 23 -3.67 8.03 -1.92
CA ALA A 23 -4.86 7.50 -1.24
C ALA A 23 -4.53 6.97 0.17
N ILE A 24 -3.48 6.16 0.31
CA ILE A 24 -3.04 5.60 1.60
C ILE A 24 -2.65 6.73 2.56
N VAL A 25 -1.91 7.73 2.07
CA VAL A 25 -1.48 8.89 2.86
C VAL A 25 -2.70 9.68 3.34
N ALA A 26 -3.63 10.02 2.45
CA ALA A 26 -4.83 10.79 2.78
C ALA A 26 -5.71 10.06 3.82
N VAL A 27 -6.04 8.79 3.59
CA VAL A 27 -6.90 8.00 4.49
C VAL A 27 -6.26 7.84 5.87
N SER A 28 -4.95 7.58 5.92
CA SER A 28 -4.23 7.37 7.19
C SER A 28 -4.15 8.66 8.02
N LEU A 29 -3.91 9.80 7.36
CA LEU A 29 -3.90 11.11 8.01
C LEU A 29 -5.28 11.50 8.53
N VAL A 30 -6.33 11.36 7.71
CA VAL A 30 -7.72 11.68 8.11
C VAL A 30 -8.15 10.82 9.31
N TYR A 31 -7.87 9.52 9.28
CA TYR A 31 -8.16 8.63 10.40
C TYR A 31 -7.45 9.07 11.68
N ALA A 32 -6.17 9.43 11.60
CA ALA A 32 -5.40 9.81 12.77
C ALA A 32 -5.79 11.20 13.32
N ALA A 33 -6.09 12.15 12.43
CA ALA A 33 -6.45 13.53 12.76
C ALA A 33 -7.85 13.68 13.38
N THR A 34 -8.80 12.82 13.01
CA THR A 34 -10.14 12.81 13.65
C THR A 34 -10.12 12.27 15.08
N ARG A 35 -9.12 11.44 15.41
CA ARG A 35 -9.00 10.81 16.74
C ARG A 35 -8.07 11.54 17.70
N HIS A 36 -7.07 12.26 17.19
CA HIS A 36 -6.06 12.91 18.03
C HIS A 36 -5.90 14.38 17.65
N GLU A 37 -5.96 15.26 18.64
CA GLU A 37 -5.83 16.71 18.46
C GLU A 37 -4.38 17.19 18.45
N ARG A 38 -3.45 16.38 19.00
CA ARG A 38 -2.03 16.73 19.05
C ARG A 38 -1.30 16.20 17.81
N MET A 39 -0.50 17.05 17.16
CA MET A 39 0.28 16.70 15.96
C MET A 39 1.10 15.41 16.11
N ARG A 40 1.79 15.22 17.24
CA ARG A 40 2.72 14.10 17.42
C ARG A 40 2.01 12.73 17.41
N PRO A 41 0.89 12.53 18.15
CA PRO A 41 0.05 11.34 18.00
C PRO A 41 -0.49 11.08 16.59
N ILE A 42 -0.82 12.14 15.83
CA ILE A 42 -1.37 12.00 14.47
C ILE A 42 -0.38 11.27 13.57
N TRP A 43 0.88 11.72 13.52
CA TRP A 43 1.90 11.11 12.66
C TRP A 43 2.17 9.64 13.00
N LEU A 44 2.27 9.31 14.29
CA LEU A 44 2.50 7.92 14.74
C LEU A 44 1.34 6.99 14.37
N HIS A 45 0.10 7.45 14.58
CA HIS A 45 -1.08 6.65 14.27
C HIS A 45 -1.32 6.54 12.77
N ALA A 46 -1.12 7.62 12.02
CA ALA A 46 -1.20 7.60 10.56
C ALA A 46 -0.17 6.63 9.98
N GLY A 47 1.09 6.68 10.45
CA GLY A 47 2.13 5.75 10.01
C GLY A 47 1.78 4.29 10.30
N ARG A 48 1.23 3.99 11.49
CA ARG A 48 0.79 2.64 11.83
C ARG A 48 -0.35 2.16 10.93
N VAL A 49 -1.32 3.01 10.63
CA VAL A 49 -2.45 2.67 9.74
C VAL A 49 -1.98 2.44 8.31
N ALA A 50 -1.11 3.31 7.79
CA ALA A 50 -0.49 3.13 6.48
C ALA A 50 0.28 1.80 6.41
N GLY A 51 1.04 1.47 7.46
CA GLY A 51 1.75 0.20 7.56
C GLY A 51 0.82 -1.02 7.51
N TRP A 52 -0.33 -0.98 8.19
CA TRP A 52 -1.33 -2.06 8.12
C TRP A 52 -1.95 -2.20 6.73
N ILE A 53 -2.28 -1.09 6.06
CA ILE A 53 -2.84 -1.11 4.70
C ILE A 53 -1.83 -1.73 3.72
N ILE A 54 -0.58 -1.25 3.75
CA ILE A 54 0.49 -1.77 2.89
C ILE A 54 0.76 -3.24 3.19
N GLY A 55 0.84 -3.61 4.47
CA GLY A 55 1.08 -5.01 4.89
C GLY A 55 -0.03 -5.94 4.42
N PHE A 56 -1.29 -5.54 4.57
CA PHE A 56 -2.43 -6.33 4.09
C PHE A 56 -2.41 -6.50 2.56
N MET A 57 -2.19 -5.41 1.81
CA MET A 57 -2.08 -5.46 0.35
C MET A 57 -0.90 -6.33 -0.11
N PHE A 58 0.23 -6.27 0.60
CA PHE A 58 1.40 -7.09 0.32
C PHE A 58 1.10 -8.58 0.52
N ILE A 59 0.42 -8.96 1.60
CA ILE A 59 0.01 -10.34 1.85
C ILE A 59 -0.88 -10.85 0.71
N VAL A 60 -1.87 -10.08 0.28
CA VAL A 60 -2.73 -10.45 -0.86
C VAL A 60 -1.89 -10.64 -2.13
N CYS A 61 -0.94 -9.74 -2.41
CA CYS A 61 -0.03 -9.86 -3.55
C CYS A 61 0.77 -11.17 -3.50
N VAL A 62 1.35 -11.50 -2.34
CA VAL A 62 2.11 -12.76 -2.15
C VAL A 62 1.23 -13.98 -2.39
N VAL A 63 0.00 -13.99 -1.87
CA VAL A 63 -0.95 -15.09 -2.09
C VAL A 63 -1.29 -15.25 -3.57
N LEU A 64 -1.56 -14.15 -4.28
CA LEU A 64 -1.86 -14.20 -5.72
C LEU A 64 -0.67 -14.70 -6.54
N VAL A 65 0.54 -14.24 -6.24
CA VAL A 65 1.77 -14.71 -6.89
C VAL A 65 1.96 -16.21 -6.64
N PHE A 66 1.73 -16.65 -5.40
CA PHE A 66 1.85 -18.06 -5.04
C PHE A 66 0.84 -18.94 -5.78
N LEU A 67 -0.43 -18.55 -5.81
CA LEU A 67 -1.47 -19.27 -6.55
C LEU A 67 -1.17 -19.32 -8.05
N SER A 68 -0.64 -18.23 -8.60
CA SER A 68 -0.20 -18.16 -9.99
C SER A 68 0.97 -19.09 -10.32
N TRP A 69 1.73 -19.56 -9.35
CA TRP A 69 2.75 -20.59 -9.58
C TRP A 69 2.18 -22.01 -9.54
N MET A 70 1.06 -22.19 -8.84
CA MET A 70 0.37 -23.48 -8.75
C MET A 70 -0.54 -23.74 -9.95
N THR A 71 -0.88 -22.70 -10.71
CA THR A 71 -1.69 -22.76 -11.94
C THR A 71 -0.78 -22.77 -13.16
#